data_AF-A0A1B8Y8N3-F1
#
_entry.id   AF-A0A1B8Y8N3-F1
#
_cell.length_a   1.000
_cell.length_b   1.000
_cell.length_c   1.000
_cell.angle_alpha   90.00
_cell.angle_beta   90.00
_cell.angle_gamma   90.00
#
_symmetry.space_group_name_H-M   'P 1'
#
loop_
_entity.id
_entity.type
_entity.pdbx_description
1 polymer ?
#
loop_
_entity_poly.entity_id
_entity_poly.type
_entity_poly.pdbx_seq_one_letter_code
_entity_poly.pdbx_strand_id
1 'polypeptide(L)'
;GIKYFTMHHPVGLMGNAAEFATTYQKFSSQCCDETKWTSDCFLDESEVLLLQFCSKSSSAAQIACCQMTGTQRSECLDNAADEEAQTISREIYVTSEQLCSIHNAPDGRLIIWYTYEYTRRNRNDSLDVVLKSVSELGLALKLCCQDQNKSDCFSTHLAPLSFSILSQ
;
A
#
# COMPACT_ATOMS: atom_id res chain seq x y z
N GLY A 1 -5.80 1.89 5.61
CA GLY A 1 -4.47 1.68 6.21
C GLY A 1 -3.35 1.76 5.19
N ILE A 2 -2.79 0.62 4.75
CA ILE A 2 -1.59 0.56 3.88
C ILE A 2 -1.75 1.43 2.63
N LYS A 3 -2.84 1.21 1.87
CA LYS A 3 -3.15 1.98 0.65
C LYS A 3 -3.10 3.49 0.90
N TYR A 4 -3.72 3.95 1.98
CA TYR A 4 -3.82 5.37 2.31
C TYR A 4 -2.46 5.99 2.63
N PHE A 5 -1.66 5.35 3.50
CA PHE A 5 -0.32 5.83 3.80
C PHE A 5 0.55 5.86 2.54
N THR A 6 0.54 4.77 1.77
CA THR A 6 1.40 4.62 0.61
C THR A 6 1.01 5.56 -0.54
N MET A 7 -0.27 5.88 -0.73
CA MET A 7 -0.66 6.86 -1.75
C MET A 7 -0.20 8.28 -1.39
N HIS A 8 -0.17 8.67 -0.11
CA HIS A 8 0.27 10.00 0.32
C HIS A 8 1.76 10.10 0.70
N HIS A 9 2.45 8.96 0.80
CA HIS A 9 3.90 8.92 1.03
C HIS A 9 4.54 7.75 0.27
N PRO A 10 4.59 7.80 -1.06
CA PRO A 10 5.00 6.66 -1.88
C PRO A 10 6.49 6.33 -1.77
N VAL A 11 7.34 7.24 -1.25
CA VAL A 11 8.75 6.93 -0.89
C VAL A 11 8.91 6.46 0.56
N GLY A 12 7.84 6.52 1.36
CA GLY A 12 7.83 6.06 2.74
C GLY A 12 8.12 4.57 2.87
N LEU A 13 8.70 4.17 4.00
CA LEU A 13 9.05 2.76 4.24
C LEU A 13 7.81 1.88 4.38
N MET A 14 7.86 0.66 3.83
CA MET A 14 6.80 -0.35 3.98
C MET A 14 6.45 -0.63 5.45
N GLY A 15 7.45 -0.62 6.34
CA GLY A 15 7.25 -0.78 7.78
C GLY A 15 6.34 0.30 8.37
N ASN A 16 6.52 1.56 7.96
CA ASN A 16 5.67 2.67 8.41
C ASN A 16 4.25 2.54 7.86
N ALA A 17 4.09 2.07 6.63
CA ALA A 17 2.77 1.79 6.06
C ALA A 17 2.03 0.68 6.83
N ALA A 18 2.75 -0.38 7.23
CA ALA A 18 2.21 -1.47 8.04
C ALA A 18 1.86 -1.01 9.47
N GLU A 19 2.72 -0.21 10.10
CA GLU A 19 2.46 0.38 11.43
C GLU A 19 1.23 1.30 11.37
N PHE A 20 1.15 2.16 10.36
CA PHE A 20 0.00 3.04 10.13
C PHE A 20 -1.29 2.23 9.99
N ALA A 21 -1.27 1.18 9.17
CA ALA A 21 -2.44 0.31 9.00
C ALA A 21 -2.85 -0.39 10.30
N THR A 22 -1.89 -0.88 11.08
CA THR A 22 -2.15 -1.53 12.38
C THR A 22 -2.73 -0.55 13.38
N THR A 23 -2.20 0.68 13.41
CA THR A 23 -2.69 1.76 14.28
C THR A 23 -4.13 2.11 13.93
N TYR A 24 -4.41 2.31 12.64
CA TYR A 24 -5.76 2.58 12.17
C TYR A 24 -6.73 1.44 12.45
N GLN A 25 -6.32 0.18 12.22
CA GLN A 25 -7.15 -0.99 12.54
C GLN A 25 -7.49 -1.05 14.03
N LYS A 26 -6.50 -0.79 14.90
CA LYS A 26 -6.73 -0.75 16.35
C LYS A 26 -7.72 0.35 16.72
N PHE A 27 -7.56 1.55 16.19
CA PHE A 27 -8.50 2.64 16.38
C PHE A 27 -9.92 2.26 15.91
N SER A 28 -10.06 1.79 14.66
CA SER A 28 -11.33 1.38 14.07
C SER A 28 -12.04 0.31 14.91
N SER A 29 -11.28 -0.65 15.46
CA SER A 29 -11.83 -1.69 16.34
C SER A 29 -12.39 -1.15 17.66
N GLN A 30 -11.86 -0.02 18.17
CA GLN A 30 -12.38 0.62 19.38
C GLN A 30 -13.74 1.26 19.14
N CYS A 31 -14.00 1.76 17.92
CA CYS A 31 -15.29 2.32 17.57
C CYS A 31 -16.41 1.28 17.48
N CYS A 32 -16.07 -0.02 17.40
CA CYS A 32 -17.04 -1.12 17.50
C CYS A 32 -17.41 -1.49 18.95
N ASP A 33 -16.84 -0.80 19.95
CA ASP A 33 -17.07 -1.03 21.38
C ASP A 33 -17.51 0.28 22.03
N GLU A 34 -18.79 0.37 22.42
CA GLU A 34 -19.42 1.57 22.99
C GLU A 34 -18.70 2.09 24.25
N THR A 35 -17.97 1.21 24.95
CA THR A 35 -17.19 1.59 26.14
C THR A 35 -15.89 2.31 25.82
N LYS A 36 -15.47 2.33 24.55
CA LYS A 36 -14.18 2.86 24.06
C LYS A 36 -14.33 3.98 23.04
N TRP A 37 -15.55 4.48 22.83
CA TRP A 37 -15.79 5.55 21.87
C TRP A 37 -15.00 6.81 22.18
N THR A 38 -14.43 7.40 21.14
CA THR A 38 -13.88 8.75 21.13
C THR A 38 -14.68 9.60 20.15
N SER A 39 -14.48 10.92 20.16
CA SER A 39 -15.09 11.81 19.16
C SER A 39 -14.81 11.37 17.72
N ASP A 40 -13.62 10.82 17.50
CA ASP A 40 -13.14 10.43 16.18
C ASP A 40 -13.91 9.25 15.59
N CYS A 41 -14.64 8.47 16.42
CA CYS A 41 -15.51 7.40 15.94
C CYS A 41 -16.72 7.89 15.13
N PHE A 42 -17.02 9.18 15.20
CA PHE A 42 -18.14 9.81 14.49
C PHE A 42 -17.68 10.63 13.27
N LEU A 43 -16.39 10.63 12.97
CA LEU A 43 -15.83 11.27 11.78
C LEU A 43 -15.85 10.30 10.59
N ASP A 44 -15.82 10.86 9.38
CA ASP A 44 -15.63 10.06 8.18
C ASP A 44 -14.26 9.36 8.20
N GLU A 45 -14.19 8.14 7.67
CA GLU A 45 -12.94 7.36 7.59
C GLU A 45 -11.79 8.16 6.94
N SER A 46 -12.10 8.92 5.88
CA SER A 46 -11.12 9.76 5.18
C SER A 46 -10.54 10.85 6.07
N GLU A 47 -11.35 11.45 6.95
CA GLU A 47 -10.91 12.47 7.90
C GLU A 47 -10.03 11.86 8.99
N VAL A 48 -10.43 10.72 9.56
CA VAL A 48 -9.61 10.00 10.54
C VAL A 48 -8.25 9.62 9.96
N LEU A 49 -8.23 9.02 8.77
CA LEU A 49 -7.00 8.62 8.10
C LEU A 49 -6.09 9.82 7.83
N LEU A 50 -6.66 10.95 7.42
CA LEU A 50 -5.94 12.20 7.19
C LEU A 50 -5.33 12.76 8.48
N LEU A 51 -6.10 12.80 9.57
CA LEU A 51 -5.62 13.26 10.88
C LEU A 51 -4.49 12.37 11.41
N GLN A 52 -4.66 11.04 11.31
CA GLN A 52 -3.62 10.09 11.71
C GLN A 52 -2.37 10.24 10.84
N PHE A 53 -2.51 10.41 9.53
CA PHE A 53 -1.38 10.61 8.63
C PHE A 53 -0.62 11.88 9.02
N CYS A 54 -1.33 12.99 9.21
CA CYS A 54 -0.75 14.25 9.62
C CYS A 54 -0.05 14.21 10.98
N SER A 55 -0.53 13.39 11.91
CA SER A 55 0.15 13.18 13.21
C SER A 55 1.48 12.43 13.10
N LYS A 56 1.74 11.76 11.96
CA LYS A 56 2.92 10.93 11.68
C LYS A 56 3.77 11.48 10.53
N SER A 57 3.34 12.56 9.88
CA SER A 57 4.06 13.23 8.80
C SER A 57 5.49 13.58 9.20
N SER A 58 6.45 13.22 8.34
CA SER A 58 7.87 13.40 8.65
C SER A 58 8.62 14.25 7.62
N SER A 59 8.11 14.40 6.40
CA SER A 59 8.74 15.29 5.41
C SER A 59 8.30 16.74 5.60
N ALA A 60 9.18 17.69 5.27
CA ALA A 60 8.86 19.13 5.39
C ALA A 60 7.62 19.51 4.57
N ALA A 61 7.46 18.92 3.38
CA ALA A 61 6.27 19.12 2.53
C ALA A 61 4.99 18.62 3.21
N GLN A 62 5.00 17.39 3.74
CA GLN A 62 3.84 16.83 4.44
C GLN A 62 3.47 17.64 5.68
N ILE A 63 4.46 18.05 6.49
CA ILE A 63 4.24 18.87 7.69
C ILE A 63 3.57 20.19 7.30
N ALA A 64 4.05 20.85 6.24
CA ALA A 64 3.46 22.09 5.74
C ALA A 64 2.03 21.89 5.25
N CYS A 65 1.77 20.85 4.44
CA CYS A 65 0.42 20.53 3.97
C CYS A 65 -0.55 20.25 5.12
N CYS A 66 -0.10 19.54 6.16
CA CYS A 66 -0.92 19.19 7.31
C CYS A 66 -1.34 20.39 8.19
N GLN A 67 -0.71 21.54 8.04
CA GLN A 67 -1.16 22.80 8.68
C GLN A 67 -2.34 23.45 7.95
N MET A 68 -2.60 23.06 6.69
CA MET A 68 -3.74 23.56 5.92
C MET A 68 -5.05 22.91 6.40
N THR A 69 -6.20 23.36 5.89
CA THR A 69 -7.53 22.86 6.28
C THR A 69 -8.38 22.52 5.07
N GLY A 70 -9.35 21.62 5.26
CA GLY A 70 -10.30 21.25 4.20
C GLY A 70 -9.62 20.67 2.96
N THR A 71 -10.13 21.00 1.78
CA THR A 71 -9.65 20.47 0.50
C THR A 71 -8.21 20.88 0.17
N GLN A 72 -7.78 22.07 0.62
CA GLN A 72 -6.41 22.55 0.42
C GLN A 72 -5.36 21.62 1.01
N ARG A 73 -5.65 21.00 2.17
CA ARG A 73 -4.77 20.01 2.79
C ARG A 73 -4.59 18.79 1.90
N SER A 74 -5.69 18.23 1.40
CA SER A 74 -5.68 17.03 0.55
C SER A 74 -4.97 17.31 -0.78
N GLU A 75 -5.28 18.43 -1.44
CA GLU A 75 -4.63 18.85 -2.69
C GLU A 75 -3.12 19.03 -2.51
N CYS A 76 -2.69 19.64 -1.40
CA CYS A 76 -1.27 19.81 -1.09
C CYS A 76 -0.56 18.46 -0.90
N LEU A 77 -1.17 17.54 -0.14
CA LEU A 77 -0.63 16.20 0.09
C LEU A 77 -0.53 15.39 -1.21
N ASP A 78 -1.53 15.49 -2.08
CA ASP A 78 -1.52 14.81 -3.38
C ASP A 78 -0.39 15.29 -4.27
N ASN A 79 -0.19 16.61 -4.36
CA ASN A 79 0.92 17.22 -5.11
C ASN A 79 2.29 16.81 -4.56
N ALA A 80 2.49 16.88 -3.23
CA ALA A 80 3.74 16.45 -2.60
C ALA A 80 4.05 14.97 -2.90
N ALA A 81 3.02 14.13 -2.86
CA ALA A 81 3.18 12.72 -3.14
C ALA A 81 3.34 12.42 -4.64
N ASP A 82 2.86 13.27 -5.55
CA ASP A 82 3.16 13.19 -6.99
C ASP A 82 4.65 13.46 -7.28
N GLU A 83 5.23 14.45 -6.61
CA GLU A 83 6.68 14.72 -6.69
C GLU A 83 7.49 13.53 -6.16
N GLU A 84 7.11 12.97 -5.01
CA GLU A 84 7.75 11.77 -4.46
C GLU A 84 7.66 10.57 -5.43
N ALA A 85 6.50 10.36 -6.06
CA ALA A 85 6.26 9.23 -6.97
C ALA A 85 7.14 9.25 -8.22
N GLN A 86 7.59 10.43 -8.68
CA GLN A 86 8.50 10.54 -9.84
C GLN A 86 9.85 9.87 -9.60
N THR A 87 10.24 9.65 -8.34
CA THR A 87 11.50 9.00 -7.97
C THR A 87 11.41 7.47 -7.94
N ILE A 88 10.21 6.91 -8.08
CA ILE A 88 9.95 5.48 -7.94
C ILE A 88 10.04 4.81 -9.30
N SER A 89 10.83 3.74 -9.39
CA SER A 89 10.85 2.92 -10.60
C SER A 89 9.47 2.37 -10.89
N ARG A 90 9.04 2.44 -12.16
CA ARG A 90 7.80 1.80 -12.63
C ARG A 90 7.86 0.28 -12.46
N GLU A 91 9.05 -0.28 -12.50
CA GLU A 91 9.29 -1.71 -12.42
C GLU A 91 9.33 -2.19 -10.95
N ILE A 92 8.81 -3.39 -10.71
CA ILE A 92 8.93 -4.09 -9.43
C ILE A 92 9.90 -5.25 -9.63
N TYR A 93 11.11 -5.10 -9.12
CA TYR A 93 12.15 -6.11 -9.24
C TYR A 93 11.96 -7.21 -8.19
N VAL A 94 11.44 -8.35 -8.63
CA VAL A 94 11.31 -9.57 -7.82
C VAL A 94 11.46 -10.80 -8.72
N THR A 95 12.11 -11.85 -8.23
CA THR A 95 12.18 -13.12 -8.97
C THR A 95 10.97 -14.01 -8.70
N SER A 96 10.67 -14.92 -9.62
CA SER A 96 9.60 -15.90 -9.45
C SER A 96 9.81 -16.80 -8.23
N GLU A 97 11.07 -17.14 -7.95
CA GLU A 97 11.50 -17.94 -6.81
C GLU A 97 11.29 -17.19 -5.50
N GLN A 98 11.61 -15.90 -5.46
CA GLN A 98 11.37 -15.05 -4.29
C GLN A 98 9.86 -14.98 -3.99
N LEU A 99 9.03 -14.76 -5.00
CA LEU A 99 7.58 -14.72 -4.81
C LEU A 99 7.04 -16.04 -4.26
N CYS A 100 7.45 -17.18 -4.82
CA CYS A 100 7.01 -18.48 -4.35
C CYS A 100 7.53 -18.82 -2.95
N SER A 101 8.74 -18.40 -2.61
CA SER A 101 9.30 -18.55 -1.26
C SER A 101 8.49 -17.77 -0.23
N ILE A 102 8.17 -16.50 -0.52
CA ILE A 102 7.38 -15.64 0.38
C ILE A 102 5.94 -16.14 0.46
N HIS A 103 5.36 -16.68 -0.61
CA HIS A 103 4.00 -17.25 -0.60
C HIS A 103 3.86 -18.41 0.40
N ASN A 104 4.90 -19.22 0.55
CA ASN A 104 4.93 -20.34 1.50
C ASN A 104 5.15 -19.87 2.95
N ALA A 105 5.43 -18.57 3.19
CA ALA A 105 5.55 -18.03 4.54
C ALA A 105 4.16 -17.78 5.15
N PRO A 106 3.91 -18.20 6.40
CA PRO A 106 2.56 -18.15 7.00
C PRO A 106 2.11 -16.76 7.49
N ASP A 107 2.91 -15.71 7.29
CA ASP A 107 2.77 -14.44 8.00
C ASP A 107 2.10 -13.31 7.21
N GLY A 108 1.61 -13.59 5.99
CA GLY A 108 0.89 -12.60 5.18
C GLY A 108 1.75 -11.42 4.70
N ARG A 109 3.08 -11.45 4.91
CA ARG A 109 4.00 -10.38 4.48
C ARG A 109 3.91 -10.10 2.98
N LEU A 110 3.57 -11.11 2.18
CA LEU A 110 3.41 -10.97 0.74
C LEU A 110 2.29 -10.00 0.36
N ILE A 111 1.16 -10.05 1.07
CA ILE A 111 0.01 -9.17 0.82
C ILE A 111 0.38 -7.73 1.17
N ILE A 112 1.06 -7.53 2.30
CA ILE A 112 1.53 -6.21 2.74
C ILE A 112 2.51 -5.63 1.71
N TRP A 113 3.53 -6.42 1.34
CA TRP A 113 4.53 -6.03 0.36
C TRP A 113 3.90 -5.68 -0.98
N TYR A 114 3.04 -6.55 -1.52
CA TYR A 114 2.44 -6.30 -2.82
C TYR A 114 1.49 -5.10 -2.80
N THR A 115 0.66 -4.97 -1.76
CA THR A 115 -0.21 -3.79 -1.59
C THR A 115 0.62 -2.51 -1.58
N TYR A 116 1.75 -2.51 -0.87
CA TYR A 116 2.68 -1.39 -0.82
C TYR A 116 3.31 -1.08 -2.18
N GLU A 117 3.92 -2.08 -2.85
CA GLU A 117 4.60 -1.88 -4.14
C GLU A 117 3.63 -1.52 -5.28
N TYR A 118 2.43 -2.10 -5.29
CA TYR A 118 1.38 -1.77 -6.24
C TYR A 118 0.86 -0.35 -6.02
N THR A 119 0.51 0.01 -4.78
CA THR A 119 -0.09 1.32 -4.48
C THR A 119 0.87 2.47 -4.77
N ARG A 120 2.15 2.36 -4.40
CA ARG A 120 3.10 3.46 -4.60
C ARG A 120 3.35 3.80 -6.07
N ARG A 121 3.03 2.88 -7.00
CA ARG A 121 3.10 3.05 -8.46
C ARG A 121 1.75 3.41 -9.08
N ASN A 122 0.65 3.09 -8.41
CA ASN A 122 -0.73 3.29 -8.89
C ASN A 122 -1.54 4.07 -7.84
N ARG A 123 -1.04 5.21 -7.38
CA ARG A 123 -1.57 5.94 -6.20
C ARG A 123 -3.04 6.35 -6.35
N ASN A 124 -3.47 6.60 -7.58
CA ASN A 124 -4.80 7.05 -7.94
C ASN A 124 -5.81 5.91 -8.12
N ASP A 125 -5.36 4.65 -8.07
CA ASP A 125 -6.27 3.51 -8.13
C ASP A 125 -7.19 3.49 -6.90
N SER A 126 -8.44 3.08 -7.13
CA SER A 126 -9.39 2.87 -6.04
C SER A 126 -8.96 1.71 -5.15
N LEU A 127 -9.48 1.68 -3.92
CA LEU A 127 -9.22 0.56 -3.01
C LEU A 127 -9.64 -0.78 -3.64
N ASP A 128 -10.76 -0.81 -4.36
CA ASP A 128 -11.26 -2.03 -5.03
C ASP A 128 -10.29 -2.55 -6.09
N VAL A 129 -9.68 -1.64 -6.88
CA VAL A 129 -8.68 -2.02 -7.89
C VAL A 129 -7.43 -2.60 -7.21
N VAL A 130 -6.97 -1.99 -6.11
CA VAL A 130 -5.83 -2.50 -5.33
C VAL A 130 -6.15 -3.87 -4.70
N LEU A 131 -7.35 -4.06 -4.15
CA LEU A 131 -7.77 -5.35 -3.58
C LEU A 131 -7.92 -6.44 -4.65
N LYS A 132 -8.38 -6.06 -5.84
CA LYS A 132 -8.45 -6.95 -7.00
C LYS A 132 -7.04 -7.39 -7.43
N SER A 133 -6.07 -6.48 -7.53
CA SER A 133 -4.70 -6.86 -7.91
C SER A 133 -4.04 -7.78 -6.87
N VAL A 134 -4.29 -7.56 -5.57
CA VAL A 134 -3.86 -8.47 -4.49
C VAL A 134 -4.49 -9.86 -4.64
N SER A 135 -5.76 -9.92 -5.03
CA SER A 135 -6.47 -11.19 -5.25
C SER A 135 -5.91 -11.94 -6.47
N GLU A 136 -5.63 -11.22 -7.56
CA GLU A 136 -5.00 -11.76 -8.77
C GLU A 136 -3.58 -12.30 -8.48
N LEU A 137 -2.79 -11.59 -7.67
CA LEU A 137 -1.52 -12.12 -7.13
C LEU A 137 -1.74 -13.45 -6.42
N GLY A 138 -2.72 -13.52 -5.51
CA GLY A 138 -3.04 -14.74 -4.77
C GLY A 138 -3.37 -15.94 -5.67
N LEU A 139 -4.08 -15.71 -6.77
CA LEU A 139 -4.41 -16.74 -7.77
C LEU A 139 -3.17 -17.13 -8.58
N ALA A 140 -2.41 -16.15 -9.05
CA ALA A 140 -1.18 -16.36 -9.82
C ALA A 140 -0.15 -17.16 -9.02
N LEU A 141 0.02 -16.90 -7.72
CA LEU A 141 0.94 -17.66 -6.87
C LEU A 141 0.56 -19.13 -6.76
N LYS A 142 -0.74 -19.44 -6.57
CA LYS A 142 -1.22 -20.82 -6.48
C LYS A 142 -0.98 -21.60 -7.77
N LEU A 143 -1.15 -20.93 -8.91
CA LEU A 143 -0.96 -21.53 -10.23
C LEU A 143 0.53 -21.62 -10.60
N CYS A 144 1.21 -20.48 -10.64
CA CYS A 144 2.55 -20.36 -11.21
C CYS A 144 3.66 -20.93 -10.34
N CYS A 145 3.49 -21.02 -9.01
CA CYS A 145 4.51 -21.67 -8.18
C CYS A 145 4.61 -23.18 -8.39
N GLN A 146 3.60 -23.80 -9.02
CA GLN A 146 3.62 -25.21 -9.41
C GLN A 146 4.10 -25.42 -10.87
N ASP A 147 4.27 -24.33 -11.63
CA ASP A 147 4.68 -24.39 -13.03
C ASP A 147 6.20 -24.69 -13.17
N GLN A 148 6.55 -25.34 -14.27
CA GLN A 148 7.96 -25.60 -14.65
C GLN A 148 8.65 -24.30 -15.05
N ASN A 149 7.97 -23.41 -15.75
CA ASN A 149 8.45 -22.10 -16.17
C ASN A 149 7.68 -20.99 -15.43
N LYS A 150 8.05 -20.79 -14.16
CA LYS A 150 7.39 -19.84 -13.25
C LYS A 150 7.44 -18.40 -13.76
N SER A 151 8.57 -17.99 -14.35
CA SER A 151 8.78 -16.63 -14.86
C SER A 151 7.75 -16.26 -15.94
N ASP A 152 7.57 -17.14 -16.93
CA ASP A 152 6.63 -16.91 -18.02
C ASP A 152 5.18 -16.97 -17.53
N CYS A 153 4.87 -17.90 -16.62
CA CYS A 153 3.55 -17.98 -16.00
C CYS A 153 3.20 -16.67 -15.25
N PHE A 154 4.09 -16.18 -14.39
CA PHE A 154 3.84 -14.96 -13.65
C PHE A 154 3.71 -13.74 -14.56
N SER A 155 4.56 -13.62 -15.58
CA SER A 155 4.49 -12.52 -16.55
C SER A 155 3.15 -12.49 -17.31
N THR A 156 2.54 -13.65 -17.53
CA THR A 156 1.22 -13.77 -18.18
C THR A 156 0.07 -13.33 -17.26
N HIS A 157 0.17 -13.62 -15.97
CA HIS A 157 -0.91 -13.40 -15.01
C HIS A 157 -0.79 -12.10 -14.20
N LEU A 158 0.37 -11.46 -14.15
CA LEU A 158 0.65 -10.26 -13.36
C LEU A 158 1.36 -9.20 -14.21
N ALA A 159 0.67 -8.70 -15.23
CA ALA A 159 1.18 -7.64 -16.11
C ALA A 159 1.76 -6.39 -15.40
N PRO A 160 1.24 -5.93 -14.23
CA PRO A 160 1.85 -4.82 -13.49
C PRO A 160 3.23 -5.13 -12.89
N LEU A 161 3.60 -6.41 -12.77
CA LEU A 161 4.91 -6.83 -12.30
C LEU A 161 5.81 -7.10 -13.51
N SER A 162 6.78 -6.21 -13.72
CA SER A 162 7.90 -6.48 -14.61
C SER A 162 8.86 -7.47 -13.94
N PHE A 163 8.71 -8.75 -14.21
CA PHE A 163 9.67 -9.74 -13.74
C PHE A 163 10.98 -9.57 -14.50
N SER A 164 12.07 -9.30 -13.78
CA SER A 164 13.38 -9.46 -14.39
C SER A 164 13.55 -10.93 -14.73
N ILE A 165 13.52 -11.22 -16.02
CA ILE A 165 14.05 -12.48 -16.55
C ILE A 165 15.55 -12.41 -16.27
N LEU A 166 15.99 -12.94 -15.13
CA LEU A 166 17.39 -13.29 -14.95
C LEU A 166 17.63 -14.50 -15.86
N SER A 167 17.95 -14.21 -17.13
CA SER A 167 18.56 -15.17 -18.02
C SER A 167 19.85 -15.66 -17.35
N GLN A 168 19.86 -16.91 -16.89
CA GLN A 168 21.10 -17.67 -16.75
C GLN A 168 21.60 -18.06 -18.12
#